data_AF-A0A1H8VTW4-F1
#
_entry.id   AF-A0A1H8VTW4-F1
#
_cell.length_a   1.000
_cell.length_b   1.000
_cell.length_c   1.000
_cell.angle_alpha   90.00
_cell.angle_beta   90.00
_cell.angle_gamma   90.00
#
_symmetry.space_group_name_H-M   'P 1'
#
loop_
_entity.id
_entity.type
_entity.pdbx_description
1 polymer ?
#
loop_
_entity_poly.entity_id
_entity_poly.type
_entity_poly.pdbx_seq_one_letter_code
_entity_poly.pdbx_strand_id
1 'polypeptide(L)'
;MKKSSGSAEAGSDSSLRLDPLHIPNIAPAFEDYAGGIGVALVEDGLKCYVDLWFPNGDGDAIAFYWNNTQTPVWSDTIDANPPDRLRIHLNRGFILEGDAEPVFYSVTRLGQIPVDSPPQKILVKLLRPGGYDDDPTTPGHSGLRYTIAQEIIDNGVGPIEADAGVDVTILH
;
A
#
# COMPACT_ATOMS: atom_id res chain seq x y z
N MET A 1 54.10 -39.14 -2.42
CA MET A 1 52.65 -39.41 -2.24
C MET A 1 51.99 -38.12 -1.75
N LYS A 2 50.75 -37.89 -2.19
CA LYS A 2 50.08 -36.59 -2.40
C LYS A 2 49.93 -35.74 -1.12
N LYS A 3 50.33 -34.47 -1.20
CA LYS A 3 49.85 -33.43 -0.26
C LYS A 3 48.45 -33.02 -0.72
N SER A 4 47.46 -33.29 0.13
CA SER A 4 46.08 -32.85 -0.05
C SER A 4 46.04 -31.33 -0.01
N SER A 5 45.64 -30.72 -1.13
CA SER A 5 45.20 -29.34 -1.19
C SER A 5 44.01 -29.16 -0.26
N GLY A 6 44.12 -28.23 0.70
CA GLY A 6 42.96 -27.76 1.44
C GLY A 6 42.00 -27.08 0.46
N SER A 7 40.76 -27.55 0.45
CA SER A 7 39.65 -26.86 -0.19
C SER A 7 39.54 -25.47 0.45
N ALA A 8 39.74 -24.43 -0.35
CA ALA A 8 39.33 -23.09 0.03
C ALA A 8 37.82 -23.16 0.29
N GLU A 9 37.43 -22.90 1.53
CA GLU A 9 36.04 -22.66 1.89
C GLU A 9 35.49 -21.60 0.94
N ALA A 10 34.45 -21.97 0.20
CA ALA A 10 33.67 -21.04 -0.58
C ALA A 10 33.19 -19.95 0.39
N GLY A 11 33.70 -18.74 0.20
CA GLY A 11 33.22 -17.56 0.92
C GLY A 11 31.70 -17.51 0.81
N SER A 12 31.06 -17.31 1.96
CA SER A 12 29.61 -17.21 2.11
C SER A 12 29.00 -16.39 0.97
N ASP A 13 28.20 -17.04 0.13
CA ASP A 13 27.36 -16.40 -0.86
C ASP A 13 26.24 -15.66 -0.11
N SER A 14 26.53 -14.43 0.32
CA SER A 14 25.55 -13.55 0.96
C SER A 14 24.56 -13.12 -0.10
N SER A 15 23.54 -13.94 -0.33
CA SER A 15 22.44 -13.59 -1.22
C SER A 15 21.76 -12.33 -0.69
N LEU A 16 21.64 -11.33 -1.57
CA LEU A 16 20.93 -10.08 -1.26
C LEU A 16 19.48 -10.43 -0.90
N ARG A 17 19.07 -10.11 0.33
CA ARG A 17 17.70 -10.27 0.79
C ARG A 17 17.06 -8.89 0.92
N LEU A 18 15.91 -8.74 0.30
CA LEU A 18 15.13 -7.52 0.29
C LEU A 18 13.84 -7.73 1.08
N ASP A 19 13.50 -6.75 1.91
CA ASP A 19 12.21 -6.70 2.58
C ASP A 19 11.19 -5.95 1.72
N PRO A 20 9.87 -6.21 1.88
CA PRO A 20 8.85 -5.46 1.19
C PRO A 20 8.96 -3.95 1.47
N LEU A 21 8.50 -3.16 0.50
CA LEU A 21 8.33 -1.72 0.66
C LEU A 21 7.47 -1.41 1.89
N HIS A 22 7.85 -0.38 2.64
CA HIS A 22 7.04 0.16 3.72
C HIS A 22 6.26 1.40 3.28
N ILE A 23 4.93 1.36 3.44
CA ILE A 23 4.04 2.50 3.25
C ILE A 23 3.47 2.90 4.63
N PRO A 24 3.76 4.11 5.14
CA PRO A 24 3.29 4.53 6.45
C PRO A 24 1.78 4.75 6.42
N ASN A 25 1.12 4.52 7.56
CA ASN A 25 -0.31 4.79 7.77
C ASN A 25 -1.26 4.09 6.78
N ILE A 26 -0.79 3.07 6.06
CA ILE A 26 -1.64 2.23 5.23
C ILE A 26 -2.66 1.51 6.11
N ALA A 27 -3.87 1.30 5.59
CA ALA A 27 -4.86 0.46 6.26
C ALA A 27 -4.30 -0.98 6.41
N PRO A 28 -4.66 -1.71 7.47
CA PRO A 28 -4.15 -3.05 7.72
C PRO A 28 -4.48 -4.00 6.57
N ALA A 29 -3.72 -5.09 6.48
CA ALA A 29 -3.95 -6.16 5.51
C ALA A 29 -5.37 -6.71 5.60
N PHE A 30 -5.95 -7.04 4.45
CA PHE A 30 -7.29 -7.59 4.30
C PHE A 30 -7.30 -8.55 3.12
N GLU A 31 -7.82 -9.76 3.32
CA GLU A 31 -7.78 -10.83 2.32
C GLU A 31 -6.34 -11.07 1.78
N ASP A 32 -6.13 -10.95 0.47
CA ASP A 32 -4.83 -11.06 -0.20
C ASP A 32 -4.12 -9.70 -0.36
N TYR A 33 -4.73 -8.60 0.08
CA TYR A 33 -4.10 -7.29 0.08
C TYR A 33 -3.18 -7.11 1.29
N ALA A 34 -1.97 -6.64 1.05
CA ALA A 34 -1.02 -6.26 2.10
C ALA A 34 -1.48 -4.99 2.87
N GLY A 35 -2.43 -4.23 2.31
CA GLY A 35 -3.05 -3.09 2.95
C GLY A 35 -3.89 -2.25 1.99
N GLY A 36 -4.47 -1.17 2.51
CA GLY A 36 -5.30 -0.23 1.75
C GLY A 36 -4.81 1.20 1.78
N ILE A 37 -4.76 1.85 0.62
CA ILE A 37 -4.40 3.27 0.48
C ILE A 37 -5.67 4.09 0.31
N GLY A 38 -5.92 4.99 1.27
CA GLY A 38 -6.99 5.99 1.18
C GLY A 38 -6.55 7.28 0.50
N VAL A 39 -7.52 8.09 0.03
CA VAL A 39 -7.25 9.38 -0.63
C VAL A 39 -6.30 10.30 0.15
N ALA A 40 -6.41 10.34 1.48
CA ALA A 40 -5.59 11.19 2.33
C ALA A 40 -4.10 10.86 2.27
N LEU A 41 -3.73 9.59 2.02
CA LEU A 41 -2.32 9.17 1.91
C LEU A 41 -1.65 9.68 0.64
N VAL A 42 -2.42 10.11 -0.37
CA VAL A 42 -1.90 10.51 -1.68
C VAL A 42 -2.12 11.98 -2.00
N GLU A 43 -2.72 12.78 -1.10
CA GLU A 43 -2.99 14.21 -1.31
C GLU A 43 -1.70 14.98 -1.66
N ASP A 44 -0.61 14.69 -0.95
CA ASP A 44 0.72 15.26 -1.19
C ASP A 44 1.66 14.28 -1.92
N GLY A 45 1.11 13.32 -2.68
CA GLY A 45 1.88 12.19 -3.22
C GLY A 45 2.10 11.08 -2.19
N LEU A 46 2.39 9.87 -2.69
CA LEU A 46 2.57 8.70 -1.86
C LEU A 46 4.00 8.61 -1.36
N LYS A 47 4.18 8.54 -0.04
CA LYS A 47 5.48 8.37 0.61
C LYS A 47 5.70 6.90 0.88
N CYS A 48 6.80 6.35 0.37
CA CYS A 48 7.20 4.97 0.61
C CYS A 48 8.64 4.93 1.15
N TYR A 49 8.99 3.84 1.82
CA TYR A 49 10.30 3.66 2.43
C TYR A 49 10.86 2.29 2.14
N VAL A 50 12.16 2.25 1.91
CA VAL A 50 12.93 1.04 1.75
C VAL A 50 14.07 1.10 2.75
N ASP A 51 14.15 0.12 3.64
CA ASP A 51 15.33 -0.05 4.49
C ASP A 51 16.53 -0.40 3.60
N LEU A 52 17.66 0.23 3.88
CA LEU A 52 18.87 0.02 3.10
C LEU A 52 19.27 -1.46 3.19
N TRP A 53 19.46 -2.08 2.03
CA TRP A 53 19.81 -3.49 1.97
C TRP A 53 21.25 -3.72 2.43
N PHE A 54 21.53 -4.94 2.87
CA PHE A 54 22.87 -5.35 3.24
C PHE A 54 23.32 -6.60 2.46
N PRO A 55 24.57 -6.62 1.95
CA PRO A 55 25.48 -5.47 1.86
C PRO A 55 24.99 -4.48 0.80
N ASN A 56 25.14 -3.18 1.03
CA ASN A 56 24.97 -2.13 0.01
C ASN A 56 26.33 -1.75 -0.60
N GLY A 57 26.30 -1.11 -1.77
CA GLY A 57 27.48 -0.57 -2.42
C GLY A 57 27.20 0.76 -3.13
N ASP A 58 28.22 1.61 -3.20
CA ASP A 58 28.20 2.80 -4.05
C ASP A 58 27.93 2.39 -5.51
N GLY A 59 26.97 3.04 -6.14
CA GLY A 59 26.52 2.73 -7.50
C GLY A 59 25.49 1.59 -7.62
N ASP A 60 25.05 0.98 -6.50
CA ASP A 60 23.89 0.08 -6.56
C ASP A 60 22.65 0.87 -7.03
N ALA A 61 21.88 0.34 -7.98
CA ALA A 61 20.68 0.99 -8.52
C ALA A 61 19.41 0.42 -7.89
N ILE A 62 18.42 1.27 -7.66
CA ILE A 62 17.08 0.88 -7.20
C ILE A 62 16.02 1.35 -8.21
N ALA A 63 15.04 0.50 -8.48
CA ALA A 63 13.90 0.80 -9.35
C ALA A 63 12.60 0.36 -8.69
N PHE A 64 11.61 1.25 -8.61
CA PHE A 64 10.31 0.99 -7.98
C PHE A 64 9.21 0.81 -9.02
N TYR A 65 8.43 -0.24 -8.86
CA TYR A 65 7.44 -0.71 -9.81
C TYR A 65 6.04 -0.66 -9.19
N TRP A 66 5.09 -0.16 -9.97
CA TRP A 66 3.70 0.01 -9.55
C TRP A 66 2.78 -0.43 -10.68
N ASN A 67 2.07 -1.54 -10.47
CA ASN A 67 1.10 -2.11 -11.44
C ASN A 67 1.72 -2.45 -12.81
N ASN A 68 3.05 -2.57 -12.87
CA ASN A 68 3.82 -2.81 -14.09
C ASN A 68 5.19 -3.40 -13.69
N THR A 69 5.59 -4.52 -14.28
CA THR A 69 6.88 -5.19 -14.00
C THR A 69 8.03 -4.77 -14.92
N GLN A 70 7.75 -3.98 -15.96
CA GLN A 70 8.69 -3.62 -17.01
C GLN A 70 9.18 -2.17 -16.91
N THR A 71 8.29 -1.25 -16.53
CA THR A 71 8.60 0.18 -16.46
C THR A 71 8.51 0.66 -15.03
N PRO A 72 9.64 1.06 -14.41
CA PRO A 72 9.60 1.61 -13.06
C PRO A 72 8.93 2.99 -13.08
N VAL A 73 8.16 3.29 -12.04
CA VAL A 73 7.56 4.62 -11.80
C VAL A 73 8.53 5.57 -11.11
N TRP A 74 9.61 5.03 -10.55
CA TRP A 74 10.69 5.77 -9.90
C TRP A 74 11.97 4.95 -9.89
N SER A 75 13.14 5.60 -9.95
CA SER A 75 14.44 4.95 -9.83
C SER A 75 15.48 5.90 -9.28
N ASP A 76 16.52 5.36 -8.65
CA ASP A 76 17.65 6.13 -8.14
C ASP A 76 18.93 5.27 -8.07
N THR A 77 20.06 5.90 -7.78
CA THR A 77 21.36 5.23 -7.55
C THR A 77 21.90 5.59 -6.18
N ILE A 78 22.41 4.58 -5.48
CA ILE A 78 22.95 4.71 -4.13
C ILE A 78 24.36 5.31 -4.18
N ASP A 79 24.62 6.26 -3.28
CA ASP A 79 25.93 6.86 -3.10
C ASP A 79 26.80 6.08 -2.09
N ALA A 80 28.02 6.57 -1.84
CA ALA A 80 28.94 5.93 -0.91
C ALA A 80 28.52 6.01 0.58
N ASN A 81 27.58 6.89 0.94
CA ASN A 81 27.13 7.08 2.32
C ASN A 81 25.62 7.31 2.39
N PRO A 82 24.82 6.30 2.01
CA PRO A 82 23.38 6.43 1.94
C PRO A 82 22.77 6.45 3.35
N PRO A 83 21.56 7.01 3.51
CA PRO A 83 20.83 6.86 4.76
C PRO A 83 20.43 5.40 4.98
N ASP A 84 20.23 5.01 6.25
CA ASP A 84 19.75 3.67 6.62
C ASP A 84 18.36 3.34 6.02
N ARG A 85 17.61 4.35 5.61
CA ARG A 85 16.29 4.21 4.99
C ARG A 85 16.11 5.23 3.87
N LEU A 86 15.81 4.73 2.68
CA LEU A 86 15.48 5.54 1.51
C LEU A 86 14.04 6.05 1.61
N ARG A 87 13.83 7.28 1.15
CA ARG A 87 12.52 7.93 1.09
C ARG A 87 12.12 8.10 -0.36
N ILE A 88 11.10 7.36 -0.77
CA ILE A 88 10.55 7.42 -2.12
C ILE A 88 9.29 8.26 -2.07
N HIS A 89 9.19 9.24 -2.96
CA HIS A 89 8.00 10.07 -3.11
C HIS A 89 7.43 9.84 -4.51
N LEU A 90 6.30 9.15 -4.60
CA LEU A 90 5.58 8.96 -5.84
C LEU A 90 4.56 10.06 -6.07
N ASN A 91 4.51 10.57 -7.30
CA ASN A 91 3.47 11.48 -7.73
C ASN A 91 2.09 10.77 -7.65
N ARG A 92 1.08 11.48 -7.12
CA ARG A 92 -0.31 11.02 -7.06
C ARG A 92 -0.83 10.45 -8.40
N GLY A 93 -0.37 10.98 -9.54
CA GLY A 93 -0.77 10.52 -10.87
C GLY A 93 -0.46 9.06 -11.20
N PHE A 94 0.48 8.43 -10.47
CA PHE A 94 0.75 6.99 -10.60
C PHE A 94 -0.20 6.11 -9.78
N ILE A 95 -0.91 6.71 -8.82
CA ILE A 95 -1.77 5.99 -7.87
C ILE A 95 -3.20 6.09 -8.35
N LEU A 96 -3.72 5.01 -8.93
CA LEU A 96 -5.07 4.93 -9.51
C LEU A 96 -5.99 4.11 -8.61
N GLU A 97 -7.29 4.41 -8.65
CA GLU A 97 -8.33 3.64 -7.95
C GLU A 97 -8.30 2.15 -8.36
N GLY A 98 -8.51 1.26 -7.39
CA GLY A 98 -8.61 -0.19 -7.62
C GLY A 98 -7.37 -0.95 -7.15
N ASP A 99 -7.09 -2.06 -7.83
CA ASP A 99 -6.00 -2.96 -7.44
C ASP A 99 -4.67 -2.47 -7.98
N ALA A 100 -3.68 -2.34 -7.11
CA ALA A 100 -2.29 -2.15 -7.48
C ALA A 100 -1.53 -3.46 -7.26
N GLU A 101 -1.26 -4.16 -8.35
CA GLU A 101 -0.56 -5.45 -8.32
C GLU A 101 0.24 -5.69 -9.61
N PRO A 102 1.56 -5.95 -9.54
CA PRO A 102 2.38 -6.00 -8.34
C PRO A 102 2.91 -4.61 -7.93
N VAL A 103 3.20 -4.46 -6.63
CA VAL A 103 3.96 -3.35 -6.06
C VAL A 103 5.25 -3.90 -5.45
N PHE A 104 6.40 -3.51 -5.99
CA PHE A 104 7.71 -4.03 -5.55
C PHE A 104 8.84 -3.10 -6.01
N TYR A 105 10.03 -3.25 -5.45
CA TYR A 105 11.24 -2.62 -5.97
C TYR A 105 12.29 -3.68 -6.33
N SER A 106 13.19 -3.33 -7.24
CA SER A 106 14.35 -4.12 -7.59
C SER A 106 15.62 -3.37 -7.23
N VAL A 107 16.63 -4.12 -6.77
CA VAL A 107 17.99 -3.62 -6.54
C VAL A 107 18.93 -4.29 -7.52
N THR A 108 19.73 -3.49 -8.23
CA THR A 108 20.76 -3.97 -9.14
C THR A 108 22.12 -3.55 -8.62
N ARG A 109 22.89 -4.51 -8.08
CA ARG A 109 24.26 -4.24 -7.65
C ARG A 109 25.20 -4.21 -8.85
N LEU A 110 26.29 -3.47 -8.75
CA LEU A 110 27.24 -3.31 -9.87
C LEU A 110 27.72 -4.67 -10.42
N GLY A 111 27.46 -4.91 -11.70
CA GLY A 111 27.84 -6.14 -12.40
C GLY A 111 27.01 -7.38 -12.02
N GLN A 112 25.94 -7.22 -11.24
CA GLN A 112 25.03 -8.30 -10.86
C GLN A 112 23.66 -8.16 -11.55
N ILE A 113 22.90 -9.25 -11.55
CA ILE A 113 21.50 -9.22 -12.00
C ILE A 113 20.62 -8.51 -10.95
N PRO A 114 19.52 -7.86 -11.37
CA PRO A 114 18.56 -7.30 -10.43
C PRO A 114 17.96 -8.38 -9.51
N VAL A 115 17.71 -8.01 -8.26
CA VAL A 115 16.98 -8.81 -7.27
C VAL A 115 15.73 -8.05 -6.87
N ASP A 116 14.58 -8.73 -6.88
CA ASP A 116 13.29 -8.15 -6.55
C ASP A 116 12.96 -8.32 -5.07
N SER A 117 12.33 -7.29 -4.48
CA SER A 117 11.66 -7.43 -3.19
C SER A 117 10.42 -8.33 -3.34
N PRO A 118 9.93 -8.96 -2.26
CA PRO A 118 8.65 -9.65 -2.30
C PRO A 118 7.53 -8.71 -2.79
N PRO A 119 6.76 -9.10 -3.83
CA PRO A 119 5.72 -8.24 -4.38
C PRO A 119 4.52 -8.16 -3.44
N GLN A 120 3.84 -7.03 -3.47
CA GLN A 120 2.63 -6.77 -2.70
C GLN A 120 1.45 -6.46 -3.62
N LYS A 121 0.26 -6.84 -3.16
CA LYS A 121 -1.03 -6.40 -3.70
C LYS A 121 -1.62 -5.36 -2.76
N ILE A 122 -2.02 -4.20 -3.28
CA ILE A 122 -2.52 -3.07 -2.50
C ILE A 122 -3.86 -2.61 -3.06
N LEU A 123 -4.86 -2.42 -2.18
CA LEU A 123 -6.15 -1.88 -2.59
C LEU A 123 -6.13 -0.35 -2.47
N VAL A 124 -6.41 0.35 -3.57
CA VAL A 124 -6.42 1.81 -3.61
C VAL A 124 -7.86 2.32 -3.66
N LYS A 125 -8.25 3.10 -2.64
CA LYS A 125 -9.56 3.74 -2.51
C LYS A 125 -9.41 5.26 -2.37
N LEU A 126 -9.46 5.96 -3.48
CA LEU A 126 -9.34 7.42 -3.61
C LEU A 126 -10.70 8.12 -3.53
N LEU A 127 -11.81 7.39 -3.70
CA LEU A 127 -13.14 7.93 -3.47
C LEU A 127 -13.41 8.06 -1.97
N ARG A 128 -13.78 9.28 -1.55
CA ARG A 128 -14.18 9.53 -0.16
C ARG A 128 -15.48 8.77 0.14
N PRO A 129 -15.59 8.09 1.30
CA PRO A 129 -16.83 7.47 1.72
C PRO A 129 -18.00 8.45 1.69
N GLY A 130 -19.19 7.98 1.34
CA GLY A 130 -20.40 8.80 1.21
C GLY A 130 -20.55 9.47 -0.15
N GLY A 131 -19.45 9.80 -0.85
CA GLY A 131 -19.51 10.52 -2.11
C GLY A 131 -19.75 12.03 -1.92
N TYR A 132 -20.24 12.68 -2.98
CA TYR A 132 -20.65 14.08 -2.91
C TYR A 132 -22.13 14.16 -2.52
N ASP A 133 -22.46 15.08 -1.62
CA ASP A 133 -23.83 15.35 -1.23
C ASP A 133 -24.41 16.47 -2.09
N ASP A 134 -25.42 16.16 -2.89
CA ASP A 134 -26.07 17.12 -3.80
C ASP A 134 -26.94 18.14 -3.05
N ASP A 135 -27.33 17.86 -1.80
CA ASP A 135 -28.05 18.79 -0.92
C ASP A 135 -27.49 18.77 0.51
N PRO A 136 -26.34 19.43 0.72
CA PRO A 136 -25.68 19.46 2.03
C PRO A 136 -26.40 20.36 3.04
N THR A 137 -27.45 21.06 2.64
CA THR A 137 -28.21 21.95 3.53
C THR A 137 -29.31 21.23 4.28
N THR A 138 -29.75 20.08 3.76
CA THR A 138 -30.67 19.19 4.45
C THR A 138 -29.89 18.30 5.42
N PRO A 139 -30.35 18.12 6.68
CA PRO A 139 -29.67 17.22 7.61
C PRO A 139 -29.58 15.78 7.11
N GLY A 140 -28.36 15.23 7.11
CA GLY A 140 -28.07 13.88 6.60
C GLY A 140 -27.52 13.90 5.17
N HIS A 141 -27.05 12.77 4.66
CA HIS A 141 -26.55 12.67 3.29
C HIS A 141 -27.72 12.44 2.32
N SER A 142 -27.96 13.33 1.36
CA SER A 142 -29.11 13.24 0.44
C SER A 142 -29.20 11.92 -0.35
N GLY A 143 -28.05 11.34 -0.68
CA GLY A 143 -27.94 10.04 -1.33
C GLY A 143 -28.17 8.81 -0.44
N LEU A 144 -28.38 8.98 0.87
CA LEU A 144 -28.62 7.84 1.78
C LEU A 144 -30.02 7.28 1.55
N ARG A 145 -30.10 6.09 0.96
CA ARG A 145 -31.35 5.39 0.72
C ARG A 145 -31.59 4.39 1.84
N TYR A 146 -32.73 4.51 2.52
CA TYR A 146 -33.09 3.63 3.62
C TYR A 146 -34.60 3.48 3.74
N THR A 147 -35.03 2.43 4.45
CA THR A 147 -36.43 2.23 4.82
C THR A 147 -36.53 2.00 6.32
N ILE A 148 -37.56 2.59 6.91
CA ILE A 148 -38.00 2.39 8.28
C ILE A 148 -39.45 1.92 8.21
N ALA A 149 -39.90 1.13 9.16
CA ALA A 149 -41.29 0.71 9.24
C ALA A 149 -42.23 1.93 9.29
N GLN A 150 -43.31 1.90 8.50
CA GLN A 150 -44.17 3.07 8.30
C GLN A 150 -44.82 3.54 9.61
N GLU A 151 -45.14 2.61 10.50
CA GLU A 151 -45.68 2.90 11.83
C GLU A 151 -44.75 3.75 12.70
N ILE A 152 -43.42 3.62 12.54
CA ILE A 152 -42.43 4.44 13.23
C ILE A 152 -42.35 5.84 12.61
N ILE A 153 -42.50 5.94 11.28
CA ILE A 153 -42.52 7.24 10.59
C ILE A 153 -43.76 8.03 11.01
N ASP A 154 -44.92 7.37 11.05
CA ASP A 154 -46.20 8.01 11.30
C ASP A 154 -46.41 8.36 12.79
N ASN A 155 -45.99 7.48 13.71
CA ASN A 155 -46.27 7.63 15.14
C ASN A 155 -45.03 8.02 15.99
N GLY A 156 -43.84 8.01 15.39
CA GLY A 156 -42.58 8.18 16.11
C GLY A 156 -42.16 6.94 16.88
N VAL A 157 -41.07 7.08 17.66
CA VAL A 157 -40.55 6.00 18.53
C VAL A 157 -41.14 6.16 19.94
N GLY A 158 -41.98 5.22 20.36
CA GLY A 158 -42.57 5.18 21.69
C GLY A 158 -41.70 4.41 22.70
N PRO A 159 -42.15 4.30 23.97
CA PRO A 159 -41.38 3.61 25.00
C PRO A 159 -41.10 2.13 24.72
N ILE A 160 -42.01 1.44 24.03
CA ILE A 160 -41.86 0.01 23.69
C ILE A 160 -40.83 -0.13 22.56
N GLU A 161 -40.95 0.67 21.52
CA GLU A 161 -40.03 0.67 20.37
C GLU A 161 -38.63 1.15 20.76
N ALA A 162 -38.54 2.10 21.70
CA ALA A 162 -37.27 2.56 22.25
C ALA A 162 -36.56 1.47 23.07
N ASP A 163 -37.29 0.65 23.84
CA ASP A 163 -36.74 -0.47 24.60
C ASP A 163 -36.32 -1.64 23.69
N ALA A 164 -37.09 -1.88 22.62
CA ALA A 164 -36.81 -2.93 21.65
C ALA A 164 -35.74 -2.55 20.60
N GLY A 165 -35.59 -1.26 20.30
CA GLY A 165 -34.84 -0.76 19.16
C GLY A 165 -35.69 -0.64 17.89
N VAL A 166 -35.24 0.20 16.95
CA VAL A 166 -35.88 0.40 15.64
C VAL A 166 -34.96 -0.08 14.54
N ASP A 167 -35.47 -0.99 13.72
CA ASP A 167 -34.75 -1.48 12.54
C ASP A 167 -34.78 -0.44 11.41
N VAL A 168 -33.60 -0.14 10.89
CA VAL A 168 -33.40 0.70 9.70
C VAL A 168 -32.68 -0.14 8.66
N THR A 169 -33.29 -0.32 7.50
CA THR A 169 -32.66 -1.05 6.39
C THR A 169 -32.00 -0.05 5.46
N ILE A 170 -30.69 -0.19 5.24
CA ILE A 170 -29.95 0.60 4.26
C ILE A 170 -30.06 -0.07 2.89
N LEU A 171 -30.48 0.70 1.89
CA LEU A 171 -30.60 0.25 0.51
C LEU A 171 -29.32 0.59 -0.25
N HIS A 172 -28.74 -0.40 -0.92
CA HIS A 172 -27.57 -0.27 -1.79
C HIS A 172 -27.97 -0.37 -3.27
#